data_AF-A0A7S1XRL7-F1
#
_entry.id   AF-A0A7S1XRL7-F1
#
_cell.length_a   1.000
_cell.length_b   1.000
_cell.length_c   1.000
_cell.angle_alpha   90.00
_cell.angle_beta   90.00
_cell.angle_gamma   90.00
#
_symmetry.space_group_name_H-M   'P 1'
#
loop_
_entity.id
_entity.type
_entity.pdbx_description
1 polymer ?
#
loop_
_entity_poly.entity_id
_entity_poly.type
_entity_poly.pdbx_seq_one_letter_code
_entity_poly.pdbx_strand_id
1 'polypeptide(L)'
;AAPASVGAVRALAKSAGGGGWRNRWKELARIKAKQAKNRKAPRGRKFRQSLLAESVIAARDVALPHDIEKQEQSGLPWRTVASIMVMRDPQLLELPEQWEIDWQKLSFKLDRDYRRRRYPEDVLEYTEDMEPEKNMPFLFPFNVTPEQQLTDADKRGDTKSLQRALTKPLYLIFKGKSGAWQFPQATHQDGEEIRATASRALGTVVGNSIRTHPGGNFPLGYWWYAYPEKRQQKMKAYGAKVFYLRATHLSGDVDIRIPDRVVDYAWVTPEELKDYFEEDLYAYLKHIL
;
A
#
# COMPACT_ATOMS: atom_id res chain seq x y z
N ALA A 1 7.17 13.48 27.60
CA ALA A 1 7.27 14.57 28.59
C ALA A 1 6.02 15.45 28.47
N ALA A 2 5.14 15.41 29.46
CA ALA A 2 3.84 16.10 29.43
C ALA A 2 4.01 17.63 29.35
N PRO A 3 3.11 18.37 28.66
CA PRO A 3 3.15 19.82 28.67
C PRO A 3 2.68 20.32 30.04
N ALA A 4 3.55 21.08 30.72
CA ALA A 4 3.22 21.71 31.99
C ALA A 4 1.93 22.55 31.84
N SER A 5 1.01 22.38 32.80
CA SER A 5 -0.27 23.07 32.82
C SER A 5 -0.08 24.60 32.85
N VAL A 6 -0.97 25.31 32.16
CA VAL A 6 -0.96 26.78 32.00
C VAL A 6 -0.87 27.52 33.35
N GLY A 7 -1.28 26.88 34.45
CA GLY A 7 -1.15 27.39 35.82
C GLY A 7 0.29 27.49 36.33
N ALA A 8 1.16 26.51 36.04
CA ALA A 8 2.55 26.50 36.49
C ALA A 8 3.38 27.62 35.83
N VAL A 9 3.04 27.95 34.58
CA VAL A 9 3.69 29.03 33.80
C VAL A 9 3.31 30.42 34.33
N ARG A 10 2.08 30.59 34.84
CA ARG A 10 1.63 31.85 35.46
C ARG A 10 2.26 32.11 36.83
N ALA A 11 2.52 31.06 37.61
CA ALA A 11 3.18 31.19 38.92
C ALA A 11 4.65 31.62 38.77
N LEU A 12 5.37 31.06 37.81
CA LEU A 12 6.77 31.43 37.52
C LEU A 12 6.93 32.83 36.91
N ALA A 13 5.88 33.38 36.30
CA ALA A 13 5.88 34.73 35.74
C ALA A 13 5.70 35.83 36.81
N LYS A 14 5.17 35.51 37.99
CA LYS A 14 5.01 36.46 39.10
C LYS A 14 6.25 36.59 39.98
N SER A 15 7.14 35.60 40.00
CA SER A 15 8.34 35.62 40.85
C SER A 15 9.58 36.26 40.23
N ALA A 16 9.51 36.66 38.95
CA ALA A 16 10.63 37.30 38.25
C ALA A 16 10.26 38.74 37.88
N GLY A 17 10.92 39.70 38.53
CA GLY A 17 10.73 41.14 38.37
C GLY A 17 10.62 41.60 36.91
N GLY A 18 9.79 42.63 36.73
CA GLY A 18 9.39 43.20 35.45
C GLY A 18 10.57 43.47 34.52
N GLY A 19 10.60 42.76 33.40
CA GLY A 19 11.57 42.96 32.32
C GLY A 19 12.20 41.65 31.83
N GLY A 20 12.47 40.70 32.73
CA GLY A 20 13.18 39.46 32.40
C GLY A 20 12.40 38.48 31.51
N TRP A 21 11.07 38.43 31.65
CA TRP A 21 10.24 37.48 30.89
C TRP A 21 10.21 37.79 29.39
N ARG A 22 10.15 39.08 29.00
CA ARG A 22 10.16 39.49 27.57
C ARG A 22 11.47 39.11 26.90
N ASN A 23 12.59 39.21 27.61
CA ASN A 23 13.90 38.78 27.09
C ASN A 23 13.99 37.26 27.00
N ARG A 24 13.49 36.49 28.00
CA ARG A 24 13.40 35.03 27.89
C ARG A 24 12.49 34.56 26.75
N TRP A 25 11.37 35.26 26.49
CA TRP A 25 10.50 34.94 25.35
C TRP A 25 11.18 35.20 24.01
N LYS A 26 11.91 36.31 23.88
CA LYS A 26 12.73 36.60 22.69
C LYS A 26 13.87 35.58 22.52
N GLU A 27 14.49 35.15 23.61
CA GLU A 27 15.53 34.10 23.64
C GLU A 27 14.94 32.75 23.20
N LEU A 28 13.81 32.34 23.78
CA LEU A 28 13.09 31.10 23.44
C LEU A 28 12.58 31.12 22.00
N ALA A 29 12.11 32.28 21.51
CA ALA A 29 11.71 32.45 20.12
C ALA A 29 12.93 32.35 19.18
N ARG A 30 14.08 32.92 19.55
CA ARG A 30 15.35 32.76 18.82
C ARG A 30 15.86 31.32 18.83
N ILE A 31 15.76 30.62 19.96
CA ILE A 31 16.14 29.20 20.08
C ILE A 31 15.21 28.32 19.24
N LYS A 32 13.89 28.55 19.30
CA LYS A 32 12.91 27.86 18.45
C LYS A 32 13.11 28.19 16.97
N ALA A 33 13.45 29.43 16.61
CA ALA A 33 13.75 29.83 15.24
C ALA A 33 15.07 29.23 14.73
N LYS A 34 16.10 29.10 15.59
CA LYS A 34 17.33 28.36 15.28
C LYS A 34 17.06 26.86 15.14
N GLN A 35 16.26 26.26 16.01
CA GLN A 35 15.85 24.85 15.91
C GLN A 35 14.97 24.60 14.67
N ALA A 36 14.12 25.55 14.27
CA ALA A 36 13.33 25.49 13.04
C ALA A 36 14.18 25.66 11.78
N LYS A 37 15.20 26.55 11.80
CA LYS A 37 16.18 26.68 10.70
C LYS A 37 17.09 25.46 10.57
N ASN A 38 17.42 24.76 11.67
CA ASN A 38 18.20 23.53 11.67
C ASN A 38 17.39 22.25 11.40
N ARG A 39 16.06 22.31 11.53
CA ARG A 39 15.18 21.27 10.99
C ARG A 39 15.15 21.41 9.48
N LYS A 40 16.08 20.75 8.79
CA LYS A 40 15.87 20.40 7.38
C LYS A 40 14.50 19.73 7.32
N ALA A 41 13.55 20.31 6.58
CA ALA A 41 12.29 19.64 6.29
C ALA A 41 12.63 18.21 5.83
N PRO A 42 11.92 17.17 6.28
CA PRO A 42 12.13 15.84 5.74
C PRO A 42 11.80 15.92 4.24
N ARG A 43 12.84 16.13 3.40
CA ARG A 43 12.68 16.10 1.95
C ARG A 43 12.13 14.72 1.64
N GLY A 44 10.89 14.70 1.18
CA GLY A 44 10.04 13.52 1.22
C GLY A 44 10.73 12.29 0.65
N ARG A 45 10.84 11.24 1.47
CA ARG A 45 11.33 9.92 1.07
C ARG A 45 10.59 9.41 -0.19
N LYS A 46 9.31 9.80 -0.35
CA LYS A 46 8.46 9.52 -1.51
C LYS A 46 9.00 10.12 -2.83
N PHE A 47 9.52 11.36 -2.82
CA PHE A 47 10.04 12.03 -4.02
C PHE A 47 11.33 11.40 -4.56
N ARG A 48 12.17 10.84 -3.69
CA ARG A 48 13.37 10.10 -4.14
C ARG A 48 13.01 8.76 -4.78
N GLN A 49 11.95 8.11 -4.31
CA GLN A 49 11.54 6.79 -4.82
C GLN A 49 10.86 6.89 -6.20
N SER A 50 10.10 7.96 -6.47
CA SER A 50 9.53 8.19 -7.81
C SER A 50 10.62 8.43 -8.85
N LEU A 51 11.66 9.22 -8.51
CA LEU A 51 12.80 9.45 -9.38
C LEU A 51 13.59 8.17 -9.68
N LEU A 52 13.68 7.24 -8.73
CA LEU A 52 14.32 5.95 -8.95
C LEU A 52 13.56 5.11 -9.99
N ALA A 53 12.24 5.01 -9.87
CA ALA A 53 11.42 4.27 -10.82
C ALA A 53 11.51 4.85 -12.24
N GLU A 54 11.41 6.17 -12.37
CA GLU A 54 11.58 6.87 -13.65
C GLU A 54 12.96 6.62 -14.26
N SER A 55 14.01 6.65 -13.44
CA SER A 55 15.38 6.38 -13.90
C SER A 55 15.57 4.94 -14.39
N VAL A 56 14.92 3.96 -13.74
CA VAL A 56 14.96 2.55 -14.14
C VAL A 56 14.23 2.37 -15.47
N ILE A 57 13.05 2.97 -15.64
CA ILE A 57 12.30 2.91 -16.90
C ILE A 57 13.12 3.54 -18.03
N ALA A 58 13.65 4.74 -17.83
CA ALA A 58 14.47 5.42 -18.83
C ALA A 58 15.74 4.62 -19.19
N ALA A 59 16.44 4.06 -18.21
CA ALA A 59 17.62 3.23 -18.46
C ALA A 59 17.27 1.97 -19.28
N ARG A 60 16.09 1.39 -19.04
CA ARG A 60 15.62 0.21 -19.76
C ARG A 60 15.12 0.53 -21.16
N ASP A 61 14.51 1.69 -21.37
CA ASP A 61 14.12 2.17 -22.70
C ASP A 61 15.36 2.38 -23.58
N VAL A 62 16.47 2.84 -22.99
CA VAL A 62 17.77 2.93 -23.68
C VAL A 62 18.37 1.55 -23.98
N ALA A 63 18.18 0.57 -23.09
CA ALA A 63 18.69 -0.79 -23.28
C ALA A 63 17.88 -1.61 -24.31
N LEU A 64 16.58 -1.32 -24.47
CA LEU A 64 15.67 -2.12 -25.29
C LEU A 64 16.14 -2.28 -26.75
N PRO A 65 16.57 -1.22 -27.49
CA PRO A 65 17.09 -1.38 -28.84
C PRO A 65 18.29 -2.33 -28.91
N HIS A 66 19.21 -2.24 -27.95
CA HIS A 66 20.39 -3.08 -27.91
C HIS A 66 20.07 -4.56 -27.68
N ASP A 67 19.06 -4.86 -26.87
CA ASP A 67 18.58 -6.23 -26.66
C ASP A 67 17.80 -6.77 -27.86
N ILE A 68 17.16 -5.91 -28.65
CA ILE A 68 16.55 -6.30 -29.94
C ILE A 68 17.64 -6.67 -30.94
N GLU A 69 18.70 -5.86 -31.08
CA GLU A 69 19.84 -6.17 -31.96
C GLU A 69 20.53 -7.49 -31.58
N LYS A 70 20.76 -7.72 -30.29
CA LYS A 70 21.32 -9.00 -29.79
C LYS A 70 20.40 -10.19 -30.08
N GLN A 71 19.10 -9.98 -29.95
CA GLN A 71 18.11 -11.01 -30.26
C GLN A 71 18.16 -11.37 -31.76
N GLU A 72 18.23 -10.38 -32.66
CA GLU A 72 18.37 -10.61 -34.10
C GLU A 72 19.64 -11.38 -34.45
N GLN A 73 20.77 -11.04 -33.82
CA GLN A 73 22.04 -11.77 -33.99
C GLN A 73 21.94 -13.23 -33.52
N SER A 74 21.20 -13.48 -32.45
CA SER A 74 20.99 -14.84 -31.93
C SER A 74 20.01 -15.67 -32.77
N GLY A 75 19.15 -15.01 -33.56
CA GLY A 75 18.09 -15.66 -34.34
C GLY A 75 16.98 -16.33 -33.50
N LEU A 76 16.96 -16.12 -32.18
CA LEU A 76 16.01 -16.77 -31.26
C LEU A 76 14.80 -15.86 -30.96
N PRO A 77 13.58 -16.41 -30.82
CA PRO A 77 12.39 -15.61 -30.52
C PRO A 77 12.30 -15.20 -29.05
N TRP A 78 11.50 -14.17 -28.78
CA TRP A 78 11.06 -13.83 -27.42
C TRP A 78 9.87 -14.69 -27.01
N ARG A 79 9.90 -15.20 -25.77
CA ARG A 79 8.76 -15.91 -25.18
C ARG A 79 7.79 -14.93 -24.53
N THR A 80 6.52 -14.99 -24.90
CA THR A 80 5.45 -14.24 -24.25
C THR A 80 4.97 -14.98 -22.99
N VAL A 81 4.98 -14.29 -21.86
CA VAL A 81 4.55 -14.80 -20.56
C VAL A 81 3.51 -13.84 -19.99
N ALA A 82 2.40 -14.37 -19.49
CA ALA A 82 1.42 -13.58 -18.77
C ALA A 82 1.55 -13.84 -17.26
N SER A 83 1.53 -12.77 -16.48
CA SER A 83 1.60 -12.75 -15.03
C SER A 83 0.34 -12.12 -14.48
N ILE A 84 -0.18 -12.67 -13.38
CA ILE A 84 -1.35 -12.10 -12.69
C ILE A 84 -0.96 -11.63 -11.29
N MET A 85 -1.25 -10.36 -11.00
CA MET A 85 -1.06 -9.75 -9.70
C MET A 85 -2.41 -9.74 -8.99
N VAL A 86 -2.58 -10.70 -8.08
CA VAL A 86 -3.79 -10.80 -7.26
C VAL A 86 -3.65 -9.85 -6.09
N MET A 87 -4.54 -8.86 -6.03
CA MET A 87 -4.57 -7.80 -5.04
C MET A 87 -5.79 -7.98 -4.12
N ARG A 88 -5.56 -7.97 -2.81
CA ARG A 88 -6.60 -7.81 -1.80
C ARG A 88 -6.73 -6.32 -1.51
N ASP A 89 -7.91 -5.75 -1.79
CA ASP A 89 -8.20 -4.33 -1.55
C ASP A 89 -8.16 -3.97 -0.05
N PRO A 90 -7.80 -2.73 0.32
CA PRO A 90 -7.96 -2.25 1.70
C PRO A 90 -9.39 -2.48 2.20
N GLN A 91 -9.52 -3.16 3.34
CA GLN A 91 -10.82 -3.39 3.98
C GLN A 91 -11.18 -2.27 4.95
N LEU A 92 -10.17 -1.60 5.51
CA LEU A 92 -10.32 -0.46 6.38
C LEU A 92 -9.68 0.78 5.75
N LEU A 93 -10.18 1.95 6.13
CA LEU A 93 -9.55 3.21 5.76
C LEU A 93 -8.29 3.43 6.60
N GLU A 94 -7.27 4.03 5.98
CA GLU A 94 -6.12 4.53 6.73
C GLU A 94 -6.56 5.59 7.73
N LEU A 95 -5.93 5.59 8.91
CA LEU A 95 -6.20 6.61 9.91
C LEU A 95 -5.67 7.96 9.42
N PRO A 96 -6.47 9.03 9.55
CA PRO A 96 -6.06 10.35 9.11
C PRO A 96 -4.83 10.82 9.89
N GLU A 97 -3.99 11.61 9.22
CA GLU A 97 -2.84 12.22 9.88
C GLU A 97 -3.28 13.28 10.90
N GLN A 98 -2.38 13.64 11.82
CA GLN A 98 -2.72 14.61 12.88
C GLN A 98 -3.22 15.96 12.34
N TRP A 99 -2.65 16.43 11.24
CA TRP A 99 -3.07 17.70 10.64
C TRP A 99 -4.46 17.61 9.99
N GLU A 100 -4.82 16.45 9.42
CA GLU A 100 -6.16 16.21 8.85
C GLU A 100 -7.20 16.21 9.96
N ILE A 101 -6.88 15.58 11.10
CA ILE A 101 -7.72 15.60 12.29
C ILE A 101 -7.91 17.04 12.79
N ASP A 102 -6.82 17.81 12.89
CA ASP A 102 -6.89 19.20 13.37
C ASP A 102 -7.67 20.09 12.39
N TRP A 103 -7.50 19.87 11.09
CA TRP A 103 -8.27 20.54 10.04
C TRP A 103 -9.75 20.19 10.10
N GLN A 104 -10.10 18.91 10.24
CA GLN A 104 -11.49 18.46 10.38
C GLN A 104 -12.14 19.08 11.62
N LYS A 105 -11.43 19.12 12.76
CA LYS A 105 -11.91 19.78 13.99
C LYS A 105 -12.11 21.28 13.79
N LEU A 106 -11.21 21.95 13.08
CA LEU A 106 -11.35 23.38 12.78
C LEU A 106 -12.53 23.63 11.83
N SER A 107 -12.62 22.85 10.74
CA SER A 107 -13.69 22.92 9.76
C SER A 107 -15.05 22.73 10.43
N PHE A 108 -15.18 21.72 11.28
CA PHE A 108 -16.40 21.48 12.06
C PHE A 108 -16.77 22.67 12.97
N LYS A 109 -15.78 23.26 13.67
CA LYS A 109 -16.03 24.45 14.50
C LYS A 109 -16.48 25.64 13.67
N LEU A 110 -15.82 25.89 12.54
CA LEU A 110 -16.20 26.97 11.63
C LEU A 110 -17.60 26.75 11.06
N ASP A 111 -17.94 25.51 10.71
CA ASP A 111 -19.27 25.13 10.23
C ASP A 111 -20.33 25.48 11.27
N ARG A 112 -20.15 24.98 12.49
CA ARG A 112 -21.05 25.22 13.62
C ARG A 112 -21.19 26.71 13.95
N ASP A 113 -20.09 27.45 13.96
CA ASP A 113 -20.07 28.83 14.45
C ASP A 113 -20.50 29.84 13.36
N TYR A 114 -20.27 29.55 12.08
CA TYR A 114 -20.48 30.49 10.97
C TYR A 114 -21.53 30.06 9.93
N ARG A 115 -21.89 28.78 9.80
CA ARG A 115 -23.08 28.43 8.99
C ARG A 115 -24.33 28.87 9.77
N ARG A 116 -24.90 29.99 9.32
CA ARG A 116 -26.05 30.72 9.90
C ARG A 116 -27.35 29.93 10.09
N ARG A 117 -27.38 28.62 9.82
CA ARG A 117 -28.52 27.75 10.07
C ARG A 117 -28.22 26.96 11.34
N ARG A 118 -28.53 27.53 12.50
CA ARG A 118 -28.79 26.67 13.66
C ARG A 118 -29.98 25.80 13.27
N TYR A 119 -29.91 24.50 13.56
CA TYR A 119 -31.10 23.68 13.47
C TYR A 119 -32.17 24.33 14.37
N PRO A 120 -33.41 24.51 13.87
CA PRO A 120 -34.48 25.02 14.69
C PRO A 120 -34.59 24.22 15.99
N GLU A 121 -34.75 24.90 17.12
CA GLU A 121 -34.76 24.25 18.44
C GLU A 121 -35.88 23.20 18.54
N ASP A 122 -37.00 23.40 17.84
CA ASP A 122 -38.12 22.44 17.67
C ASP A 122 -37.76 21.17 16.89
N VAL A 123 -36.69 21.21 16.09
CA VAL A 123 -36.14 20.02 15.38
C VAL A 123 -35.10 19.28 16.23
N LEU A 124 -34.46 20.00 17.17
CA LEU A 124 -33.48 19.46 18.12
C LEU A 124 -34.08 19.07 19.47
N GLU A 125 -35.32 19.45 19.75
CA GLU A 125 -36.05 19.07 20.95
C GLU A 125 -36.14 17.55 21.01
N TYR A 126 -35.33 16.98 21.90
CA TYR A 126 -35.49 15.63 22.37
C TYR A 126 -36.86 15.54 23.03
N THR A 127 -37.84 14.97 22.34
CA THR A 127 -39.06 14.51 22.99
C THR A 127 -38.67 13.41 23.99
N GLU A 128 -39.34 13.30 25.14
CA GLU A 128 -38.99 12.31 26.18
C GLU A 128 -39.00 10.86 25.64
N ASP A 129 -39.75 10.63 24.56
CA ASP A 129 -39.81 9.41 23.74
C ASP A 129 -38.53 9.12 22.93
N MET A 130 -37.63 10.09 22.76
CA MET A 130 -36.30 9.94 22.17
C MET A 130 -35.19 9.75 23.21
N GLU A 131 -35.48 9.67 24.51
CA GLU A 131 -34.49 9.34 25.54
C GLU A 131 -33.93 7.92 25.28
N PRO A 132 -32.67 7.78 24.83
CA PRO A 132 -32.10 6.48 24.53
C PRO A 132 -31.97 5.62 25.80
N GLU A 133 -31.86 6.25 26.96
CA GLU A 133 -31.80 5.55 28.25
C GLU A 133 -33.12 4.82 28.59
N LYS A 134 -34.29 5.36 28.20
CA LYS A 134 -35.59 4.75 28.46
C LYS A 134 -36.09 3.86 27.32
N ASN A 135 -35.82 4.21 26.06
CA ASN A 135 -36.37 3.51 24.87
C ASN A 135 -35.35 2.67 24.07
N MET A 136 -34.04 2.84 24.27
CA MET A 136 -33.01 2.13 23.49
C MET A 136 -32.26 0.96 24.17
N PRO A 137 -32.52 0.50 25.42
CA PRO A 137 -31.79 -0.65 25.96
C PRO A 137 -32.04 -1.96 25.18
N PHE A 138 -33.16 -2.08 24.47
CA PHE A 138 -33.57 -3.32 23.78
C PHE A 138 -33.17 -3.39 22.30
N LEU A 139 -32.93 -2.26 21.63
CA LEU A 139 -32.69 -2.21 20.17
C LEU A 139 -31.21 -2.21 19.79
N PHE A 140 -30.31 -1.68 20.62
CA PHE A 140 -28.87 -1.73 20.40
C PHE A 140 -28.15 -1.90 21.75
N PRO A 141 -27.39 -2.99 21.98
CA PRO A 141 -26.50 -3.02 23.13
C PRO A 141 -25.43 -1.93 22.94
N PHE A 142 -25.60 -0.76 23.55
CA PHE A 142 -24.71 0.40 23.40
C PHE A 142 -23.26 0.19 23.86
N ASN A 143 -22.91 -1.01 24.31
CA ASN A 143 -21.58 -1.37 24.76
C ASN A 143 -20.73 -2.07 23.68
N VAL A 144 -21.05 -1.86 22.40
CA VAL A 144 -20.20 -2.34 21.30
C VAL A 144 -18.96 -1.45 21.21
N THR A 145 -17.87 -1.88 21.82
CA THR A 145 -16.55 -1.33 21.53
C THR A 145 -16.14 -1.75 20.12
N PRO A 146 -15.81 -0.82 19.21
CA PRO A 146 -15.35 -1.18 17.88
C PRO A 146 -14.09 -2.03 17.99
N GLU A 147 -13.95 -3.01 17.11
CA GLU A 147 -12.76 -3.85 17.05
C GLU A 147 -11.52 -3.02 16.71
N GLN A 148 -10.37 -3.43 17.27
CA GLN A 148 -9.10 -2.76 16.99
C GLN A 148 -8.70 -2.99 15.53
N GLN A 149 -8.21 -1.94 14.86
CA GLN A 149 -7.70 -2.08 13.49
C GLN A 149 -6.47 -3.00 13.39
N LEU A 150 -5.70 -3.13 14.48
CA LEU A 150 -4.53 -4.01 14.55
C LEU A 150 -4.99 -5.42 14.91
N THR A 151 -4.90 -6.33 13.94
CA THR A 151 -5.32 -7.72 14.13
C THR A 151 -4.26 -8.56 14.84
N ASP A 152 -4.62 -9.75 15.28
CA ASP A 152 -3.64 -10.71 15.84
C ASP A 152 -2.67 -11.23 14.77
N ALA A 153 -3.07 -11.24 13.49
CA ALA A 153 -2.18 -11.55 12.38
C ALA A 153 -1.09 -10.48 12.23
N ASP A 154 -1.43 -9.21 12.42
CA ASP A 154 -0.46 -8.11 12.43
C ASP A 154 0.51 -8.20 13.61
N LYS A 155 0.00 -8.52 14.81
CA LYS A 155 0.84 -8.69 16.01
C LYS A 155 1.84 -9.84 15.85
N ARG A 156 1.44 -10.92 15.19
CA ARG A 156 2.29 -12.10 14.93
C ARG A 156 3.16 -11.95 13.68
N GLY A 157 2.91 -10.97 12.83
CA GLY A 157 3.59 -10.82 11.55
C GLY A 157 3.31 -11.98 10.58
N ASP A 158 2.12 -12.56 10.65
CA ASP A 158 1.76 -13.71 9.82
C ASP A 158 1.49 -13.27 8.37
N THR A 159 2.46 -13.52 7.49
CA THR A 159 2.38 -13.15 6.08
C THR A 159 1.44 -14.01 5.24
N LYS A 160 0.90 -15.10 5.79
CA LYS A 160 -0.05 -15.98 5.07
C LYS A 160 -1.50 -15.57 5.28
N SER A 161 -1.78 -14.80 6.33
CA SER A 161 -3.14 -14.36 6.64
C SER A 161 -3.57 -13.15 5.80
N LEU A 162 -4.80 -13.23 5.28
CA LEU A 162 -5.51 -12.11 4.64
C LEU A 162 -5.95 -11.02 5.63
N GLN A 163 -6.07 -11.37 6.92
CA GLN A 163 -6.53 -10.47 7.98
C GLN A 163 -5.44 -9.51 8.47
N ARG A 164 -4.21 -9.61 7.94
CA ARG A 164 -3.15 -8.64 8.23
C ARG A 164 -3.31 -7.37 7.40
N ALA A 165 -2.81 -6.25 7.90
CA ALA A 165 -2.69 -4.97 7.21
C ALA A 165 -3.98 -4.53 6.51
N LEU A 166 -5.12 -4.55 7.23
CA LEU A 166 -6.45 -4.28 6.67
C LEU A 166 -6.57 -2.90 5.99
N THR A 167 -5.73 -1.94 6.36
CA THR A 167 -5.71 -0.58 5.80
C THR A 167 -4.93 -0.46 4.49
N LYS A 168 -4.07 -1.43 4.17
CA LYS A 168 -3.21 -1.41 2.98
C LYS A 168 -3.61 -2.51 1.99
N PRO A 169 -3.34 -2.35 0.70
CA PRO A 169 -3.51 -3.44 -0.25
C PRO A 169 -2.45 -4.53 -0.02
N LEU A 170 -2.82 -5.79 -0.22
CA LEU A 170 -1.90 -6.92 -0.20
C LEU A 170 -1.83 -7.59 -1.58
N TYR A 171 -0.64 -8.03 -1.96
CA TYR A 171 -0.40 -8.78 -3.19
C TYR A 171 0.02 -10.20 -2.87
N LEU A 172 -0.53 -11.15 -3.62
CA LEU A 172 -0.19 -12.56 -3.47
C LEU A 172 1.06 -12.90 -4.29
N ILE A 173 2.09 -13.41 -3.61
CA ILE A 173 3.34 -13.87 -4.21
C ILE A 173 3.61 -15.33 -3.85
N PHE A 174 4.36 -16.02 -4.71
CA PHE A 174 4.68 -17.43 -4.56
C PHE A 174 6.18 -17.66 -4.67
N LYS A 175 6.70 -18.58 -3.86
CA LYS A 175 8.08 -19.03 -3.88
C LYS A 175 8.20 -20.29 -4.72
N GLY A 176 8.93 -20.21 -5.83
CA GLY A 176 9.22 -21.38 -6.65
C GLY A 176 10.27 -22.28 -6.00
N LYS A 177 10.42 -23.52 -6.50
CA LYS A 177 11.52 -24.44 -6.09
C LYS A 177 12.93 -23.86 -6.31
N SER A 178 13.09 -22.89 -7.22
CA SER A 178 14.35 -22.16 -7.39
C SER A 178 14.69 -21.22 -6.22
N GLY A 179 13.77 -21.04 -5.27
CA GLY A 179 13.91 -20.12 -4.15
C GLY A 179 13.51 -18.67 -4.46
N ALA A 180 13.31 -18.32 -5.74
CA ALA A 180 12.88 -17.00 -6.17
C ALA A 180 11.37 -16.78 -5.93
N TRP A 181 11.04 -15.57 -5.48
CA TRP A 181 9.66 -15.11 -5.33
C TRP A 181 9.18 -14.47 -6.62
N GLN A 182 7.94 -14.78 -7.01
CA GLN A 182 7.33 -14.25 -8.22
C GLN A 182 5.81 -14.28 -8.11
N PHE A 183 5.15 -13.46 -8.94
CA PHE A 183 3.73 -13.61 -9.19
C PHE A 183 3.44 -14.89 -9.99
N PRO A 184 2.22 -15.45 -9.94
CA PRO A 184 1.83 -16.55 -10.81
C PRO A 184 1.98 -16.16 -12.27
N GLN A 185 2.78 -16.96 -12.99
CA GLN A 185 3.15 -16.73 -14.38
C GLN A 185 2.96 -17.99 -15.21
N ALA A 186 2.42 -17.82 -16.42
CA ALA A 186 2.33 -18.88 -17.40
C ALA A 186 2.73 -18.38 -18.78
N THR A 187 3.26 -19.29 -19.58
CA THR A 187 3.55 -19.02 -20.98
C THR A 187 2.28 -18.93 -21.78
N HIS A 188 2.23 -17.92 -22.62
CA HIS A 188 1.15 -17.71 -23.56
C HIS A 188 1.14 -18.82 -24.61
N GLN A 189 -0.06 -19.31 -24.94
CA GLN A 189 -0.27 -20.33 -25.96
C GLN A 189 -1.06 -19.71 -27.11
N ASP A 190 -0.76 -20.13 -28.34
CA ASP A 190 -1.44 -19.61 -29.51
C ASP A 190 -2.94 -19.91 -29.45
N GLY A 191 -3.77 -18.89 -29.72
CA GLY A 191 -5.23 -18.96 -29.64
C GLY A 191 -5.83 -18.65 -28.26
N GLU A 192 -5.01 -18.45 -27.23
CA GLU A 192 -5.48 -17.99 -25.91
C GLU A 192 -5.40 -16.46 -25.81
N GLU A 193 -6.26 -15.81 -25.02
CA GLU A 193 -6.05 -14.40 -24.66
C GLU A 193 -4.96 -14.27 -23.58
N ILE A 194 -4.24 -13.15 -23.52
CA ILE A 194 -3.26 -12.89 -22.44
C ILE A 194 -3.95 -12.95 -21.07
N ARG A 195 -5.18 -12.44 -20.96
CA ARG A 195 -5.99 -12.53 -19.73
C ARG A 195 -6.29 -13.97 -19.35
N ALA A 196 -6.72 -14.79 -20.31
CA ALA A 196 -6.98 -16.21 -20.07
C ALA A 196 -5.69 -16.94 -19.64
N THR A 197 -4.56 -16.63 -20.27
CA THR A 197 -3.22 -17.15 -19.89
C THR A 197 -2.90 -16.81 -18.43
N ALA A 198 -3.16 -15.59 -18.01
CA ALA A 198 -2.91 -15.11 -16.65
C ALA A 198 -3.84 -15.79 -15.62
N SER A 199 -5.13 -15.92 -15.93
CA SER A 199 -6.09 -16.66 -15.11
C SER A 199 -5.72 -18.14 -15.00
N ARG A 200 -5.25 -18.75 -16.09
CA ARG A 200 -4.73 -20.12 -16.11
C ARG A 200 -3.46 -20.26 -15.26
N ALA A 201 -2.58 -19.25 -15.25
CA ALA A 201 -1.40 -19.25 -14.38
C ALA A 201 -1.79 -19.37 -12.91
N LEU A 202 -2.76 -18.57 -12.46
CA LEU A 202 -3.28 -18.65 -11.09
C LEU A 202 -3.97 -20.00 -10.83
N GLY A 203 -4.89 -20.41 -11.71
CA GLY A 203 -5.61 -21.68 -11.58
C GLY A 203 -4.69 -22.90 -11.60
N THR A 204 -3.51 -22.81 -12.24
CA THR A 204 -2.51 -23.87 -12.19
C THR A 204 -1.90 -23.98 -10.79
N VAL A 205 -1.62 -22.86 -10.11
CA VAL A 205 -0.97 -22.86 -8.79
C VAL A 205 -1.97 -23.19 -7.67
N VAL A 206 -3.13 -22.53 -7.66
CA VAL A 206 -4.10 -22.60 -6.56
C VAL A 206 -5.41 -23.30 -6.93
N GLY A 207 -5.67 -23.51 -8.22
CA GLY A 207 -6.93 -24.08 -8.67
C GLY A 207 -8.11 -23.15 -8.45
N ASN A 208 -9.16 -23.68 -7.80
CA ASN A 208 -10.41 -22.97 -7.54
C ASN A 208 -10.53 -22.52 -6.08
N SER A 209 -9.45 -22.58 -5.29
CA SER A 209 -9.46 -22.20 -3.88
C SER A 209 -9.66 -20.70 -3.68
N ILE A 210 -9.23 -19.90 -4.65
CA ILE A 210 -9.37 -18.44 -4.65
C ILE A 210 -10.29 -18.01 -5.78
N ARG A 211 -11.25 -17.14 -5.46
CA ARG A 211 -12.06 -16.42 -6.44
C ARG A 211 -11.45 -15.05 -6.69
N THR A 212 -11.13 -14.77 -7.96
CA THR A 212 -10.57 -13.49 -8.38
C THR A 212 -11.41 -12.85 -9.48
N HIS A 213 -11.36 -11.52 -9.55
CA HIS A 213 -11.94 -10.74 -10.63
C HIS A 213 -10.83 -10.00 -11.40
N PRO A 214 -10.50 -10.41 -12.63
CA PRO A 214 -9.56 -9.67 -13.47
C PRO A 214 -10.10 -8.28 -13.76
N GLY A 215 -9.28 -7.23 -13.58
CA GLY A 215 -9.73 -5.84 -13.76
C GLY A 215 -10.02 -5.45 -15.22
N GLY A 216 -9.48 -6.19 -16.19
CA GLY A 216 -9.68 -5.95 -17.62
C GLY A 216 -8.78 -6.83 -18.50
N ASN A 217 -8.85 -6.64 -19.82
CA ASN A 217 -8.03 -7.37 -20.80
C ASN A 217 -6.65 -6.73 -21.03
N PHE A 218 -6.47 -5.47 -20.62
CA PHE A 218 -5.22 -4.72 -20.84
C PHE A 218 -4.18 -5.04 -19.76
N PRO A 219 -2.92 -5.34 -20.14
CA PRO A 219 -1.84 -5.49 -19.16
C PRO A 219 -1.47 -4.12 -18.57
N LEU A 220 -1.25 -4.04 -17.26
CA LEU A 220 -0.80 -2.81 -16.59
C LEU A 220 0.60 -2.38 -17.05
N GLY A 221 1.43 -3.36 -17.39
CA GLY A 221 2.81 -3.15 -17.81
C GLY A 221 3.43 -4.44 -18.28
N TYR A 222 4.65 -4.34 -18.79
CA TYR A 222 5.45 -5.48 -19.20
C TYR A 222 6.89 -5.34 -18.75
N TRP A 223 7.52 -6.47 -18.47
CA TRP A 223 8.92 -6.58 -18.10
C TRP A 223 9.61 -7.60 -18.98
N TRP A 224 10.74 -7.24 -19.57
CA TRP A 224 11.49 -8.14 -20.44
C TRP A 224 12.86 -8.46 -19.84
N TYR A 225 13.36 -9.66 -20.09
CA TYR A 225 14.72 -10.03 -19.70
C TYR A 225 15.27 -11.12 -20.62
N ALA A 226 16.56 -11.02 -20.95
CA ALA A 226 17.26 -12.04 -21.69
C ALA A 226 17.58 -13.23 -20.77
N TYR A 227 17.49 -14.45 -21.30
CA TYR A 227 17.93 -15.63 -20.57
C TYR A 227 19.45 -15.76 -20.64
N PRO A 228 20.10 -16.38 -19.64
CA PRO A 228 21.49 -16.81 -19.78
C PRO A 228 21.64 -17.79 -20.97
N GLU A 229 22.76 -17.76 -21.69
CA GLU A 229 23.00 -18.56 -22.90
C GLU A 229 22.63 -20.06 -22.74
N LYS A 230 23.00 -20.67 -21.61
CA LYS A 230 22.65 -22.06 -21.27
C LYS A 230 21.14 -22.31 -21.29
N ARG A 231 20.36 -21.35 -20.81
CA ARG A 231 18.89 -21.42 -20.80
C ARG A 231 18.32 -21.06 -22.17
N GLN A 232 18.93 -20.16 -22.92
CA GLN A 232 18.52 -19.85 -24.29
C GLN A 232 18.53 -21.09 -25.19
N GLN A 233 19.62 -21.87 -25.14
CA GLN A 233 19.74 -23.11 -25.92
C GLN A 233 18.69 -24.16 -25.51
N LYS A 234 18.46 -24.33 -24.20
CA LYS A 234 17.47 -25.28 -23.67
C LYS A 234 16.03 -24.91 -24.06
N MET A 235 15.71 -23.62 -24.01
CA MET A 235 14.34 -23.12 -24.23
C MET A 235 14.08 -22.71 -25.68
N LYS A 236 15.12 -22.68 -26.53
CA LYS A 236 15.08 -22.17 -27.90
C LYS A 236 14.44 -20.77 -27.99
N ALA A 237 14.76 -19.92 -27.01
CA ALA A 237 14.24 -18.56 -26.91
C ALA A 237 15.30 -17.62 -26.33
N TYR A 238 15.40 -16.40 -26.84
CA TYR A 238 16.38 -15.40 -26.38
C TYR A 238 16.08 -14.94 -24.96
N GLY A 239 14.80 -14.68 -24.66
CA GLY A 239 14.36 -14.15 -23.38
C GLY A 239 12.86 -14.31 -23.16
N ALA A 240 12.36 -13.69 -22.10
CA ALA A 240 10.94 -13.60 -21.81
C ALA A 240 10.46 -12.15 -21.76
N LYS A 241 9.26 -11.92 -22.29
CA LYS A 241 8.46 -10.71 -22.11
C LYS A 241 7.27 -11.07 -21.23
N VAL A 242 7.28 -10.57 -19.99
CA VAL A 242 6.29 -10.83 -18.95
C VAL A 242 5.29 -9.68 -18.92
N PHE A 243 4.03 -9.96 -19.23
CA PHE A 243 2.94 -9.00 -19.15
C PHE A 243 2.22 -9.13 -17.82
N TYR A 244 2.09 -8.03 -17.06
CA TYR A 244 1.44 -8.03 -15.75
C TYR A 244 -0.02 -7.59 -15.87
N LEU A 245 -0.94 -8.42 -15.38
CA LEU A 245 -2.36 -8.10 -15.29
C LEU A 245 -2.76 -7.99 -13.83
N ARG A 246 -3.69 -7.09 -13.51
CA ARG A 246 -4.27 -6.96 -12.18
C ARG A 246 -5.54 -7.77 -12.04
N ALA A 247 -5.68 -8.48 -10.92
CA ALA A 247 -6.93 -9.09 -10.51
C ALA A 247 -7.21 -8.77 -9.04
N THR A 248 -8.46 -8.50 -8.72
CA THR A 248 -8.92 -8.30 -7.34
C THR A 248 -9.27 -9.65 -6.72
N HIS A 249 -8.79 -9.90 -5.51
CA HIS A 249 -9.21 -11.02 -4.68
C HIS A 249 -10.65 -10.74 -4.18
N LEU A 250 -11.56 -11.68 -4.44
CA LEU A 250 -12.96 -11.57 -3.99
C LEU A 250 -13.20 -12.42 -2.74
N SER A 251 -12.79 -13.68 -2.78
CA SER A 251 -13.01 -14.63 -1.69
C SER A 251 -12.12 -15.86 -1.82
N GLY A 252 -12.11 -16.68 -0.77
CA GLY A 252 -11.32 -17.90 -0.71
C GLY A 252 -9.91 -17.68 -0.17
N ASP A 253 -9.23 -18.78 0.13
CA ASP A 253 -7.88 -18.77 0.69
C ASP A 253 -6.95 -19.62 -0.18
N VAL A 254 -5.65 -19.42 0.01
CA VAL A 254 -4.61 -20.03 -0.80
C VAL A 254 -4.44 -21.50 -0.41
N ASP A 255 -4.87 -22.39 -1.29
CA ASP A 255 -4.51 -23.82 -1.23
C ASP A 255 -3.62 -24.18 -2.43
N ILE A 256 -2.39 -24.62 -2.15
CA ILE A 256 -1.39 -24.90 -3.20
C ILE A 256 -1.65 -26.28 -3.79
N ARG A 257 -2.00 -26.32 -5.08
CA ARG A 257 -2.25 -27.58 -5.81
C ARG A 257 -1.01 -28.21 -6.44
N ILE A 258 0.07 -27.44 -6.59
CA ILE A 258 1.32 -27.94 -7.16
C ILE A 258 2.47 -27.73 -6.16
N PRO A 259 2.49 -28.50 -5.06
CA PRO A 259 3.60 -28.47 -4.10
C PRO A 259 4.94 -28.82 -4.76
N ASP A 260 4.88 -29.53 -5.89
CA ASP A 260 6.06 -29.86 -6.69
C ASP A 260 6.71 -28.69 -7.44
N ARG A 261 6.09 -27.52 -7.49
CA ARG A 261 6.66 -26.35 -8.17
C ARG A 261 6.71 -25.14 -7.27
N VAL A 262 5.74 -25.03 -6.36
CA VAL A 262 5.59 -23.92 -5.44
C VAL A 262 5.80 -24.43 -4.02
N VAL A 263 6.75 -23.83 -3.34
CA VAL A 263 7.16 -24.22 -1.98
C VAL A 263 6.38 -23.45 -0.93
N ASP A 264 6.16 -22.16 -1.17
CA ASP A 264 5.54 -21.27 -0.21
C ASP A 264 4.77 -20.12 -0.89
N TYR A 265 3.94 -19.43 -0.12
CA TYR A 265 3.22 -18.24 -0.55
C TYR A 265 3.19 -17.19 0.55
N ALA A 266 2.99 -15.93 0.16
CA ALA A 266 2.82 -14.84 1.10
C ALA A 266 1.91 -13.75 0.51
N TRP A 267 1.15 -13.09 1.37
CA TRP A 267 0.45 -11.85 1.10
C TRP A 267 1.30 -10.69 1.57
N VAL A 268 1.74 -9.82 0.67
CA VAL A 268 2.72 -8.76 0.95
C VAL A 268 2.20 -7.39 0.58
N THR A 269 2.53 -6.39 1.40
CA THR A 269 2.23 -5.00 1.07
C THR A 269 3.15 -4.47 -0.04
N PRO A 270 2.75 -3.42 -0.79
CA PRO A 270 3.62 -2.82 -1.79
C PRO A 270 4.97 -2.33 -1.26
N GLU A 271 5.08 -2.05 0.05
CA GLU A 271 6.32 -1.62 0.69
C GLU A 271 7.26 -2.78 1.01
N GLU A 272 6.72 -3.95 1.31
CA GLU A 272 7.46 -5.17 1.62
C GLU A 272 7.94 -5.89 0.35
N LEU A 273 7.34 -5.63 -0.81
CA LEU A 273 7.74 -6.25 -2.10
C LEU A 273 9.25 -6.09 -2.40
N LYS A 274 9.88 -5.01 -1.92
CA LYS A 274 11.33 -4.76 -2.08
C LYS A 274 12.21 -5.85 -1.47
N ASP A 275 11.72 -6.55 -0.45
CA ASP A 275 12.49 -7.54 0.29
C ASP A 275 12.42 -8.92 -0.42
N TYR A 276 11.51 -9.07 -1.38
CA TYR A 276 11.26 -10.33 -2.11
C TYR A 276 11.75 -10.28 -3.57
N PHE A 277 11.74 -9.11 -4.21
CA PHE A 277 12.08 -8.92 -5.61
C PHE A 277 13.42 -8.19 -5.80
N GLU A 278 14.04 -8.35 -6.96
CA GLU A 278 15.21 -7.57 -7.36
C GLU A 278 14.90 -6.06 -7.40
N GLU A 279 15.86 -5.20 -7.08
CA GLU A 279 15.65 -3.76 -6.89
C GLU A 279 15.07 -3.07 -8.14
N ASP A 280 15.58 -3.39 -9.32
CA ASP A 280 15.10 -2.83 -10.60
C ASP A 280 13.65 -3.25 -10.89
N LEU A 281 13.35 -4.54 -10.67
CA LEU A 281 12.01 -5.06 -10.87
C LEU A 281 11.04 -4.47 -9.83
N TYR A 282 11.45 -4.34 -8.58
CA TYR A 282 10.66 -3.70 -7.54
C TYR A 282 10.35 -2.24 -7.88
N ALA A 283 11.34 -1.47 -8.33
CA ALA A 283 11.15 -0.08 -8.72
C ALA A 283 10.12 0.05 -9.85
N TYR A 284 10.18 -0.85 -10.84
CA TYR A 284 9.20 -0.92 -11.92
C TYR A 284 7.81 -1.35 -11.42
N LEU A 285 7.73 -2.42 -10.63
CA LEU A 285 6.47 -2.90 -10.06
C LEU A 285 5.79 -1.82 -9.22
N LYS A 286 6.55 -1.09 -8.42
CA LYS A 286 6.02 0.03 -7.62
C LYS A 286 5.47 1.18 -8.46
N HIS A 287 5.96 1.37 -9.68
CA HIS A 287 5.44 2.38 -10.59
C HIS A 287 4.08 1.97 -11.19
N ILE A 288 3.87 0.67 -11.43
CA ILE A 288 2.65 0.15 -12.05
C ILE A 288 1.56 -0.25 -11.03
N LEU A 289 1.91 -0.41 -9.75
CA LEU A 289 1.02 -0.78 -8.63
C LEU A 289 0.49 0.47 -7.92
#